data_AF-A0A842H9B5-F1
#
_entry.id   AF-A0A842H9B5-F1
#
_cell.length_a   1.000
_cell.length_b   1.000
_cell.length_c   1.000
_cell.angle_alpha   90.00
_cell.angle_beta   90.00
_cell.angle_gamma   90.00
#
_symmetry.space_group_name_H-M   'P 1'
#
loop_
_entity.id
_entity.type
_entity.pdbx_description
1 polymer ?
#
loop_
_entity_poly.entity_id
_entity_poly.type
_entity_poly.pdbx_seq_one_letter_code
_entity_poly.pdbx_strand_id
1 'polypeptide(L)'
;MNILNTPLVLAQTTLTDLKDMFSVALGVIFFFGFVYGVFLIWRGARKIADGDSEGYSSIFGGIIIAGAGLIMSSFFVLAGLGDAAIEPSF
;
A
#
# COMPACT_ATOMS: atom_id res chain seq x y z
N MET A 1 30.08 26.67 -19.95
CA MET A 1 29.74 27.14 -18.60
C MET A 1 28.25 26.86 -18.39
N ASN A 2 27.90 25.70 -17.83
CA ASN A 2 26.52 25.16 -17.79
C ASN A 2 25.86 25.36 -16.41
N ILE A 3 25.88 26.61 -15.93
CA ILE A 3 25.40 27.01 -14.59
C ILE A 3 23.87 27.03 -14.45
N LEU A 4 23.13 26.82 -15.54
CA LEU A 4 21.67 26.69 -15.54
C LEU A 4 21.19 25.24 -15.28
N ASN A 5 22.07 24.24 -15.39
CA ASN A 5 21.71 22.82 -15.23
C ASN A 5 21.96 22.29 -13.81
N THR A 6 22.83 22.91 -13.01
CA THR A 6 23.14 22.46 -11.65
C THR A 6 21.94 22.50 -10.68
N PRO A 7 21.10 23.56 -10.62
CA PRO A 7 19.95 23.54 -9.71
C PRO A 7 18.86 22.56 -10.18
N LEU A 8 18.74 22.36 -11.49
CA LEU A 8 17.72 21.52 -12.10
C LEU A 8 18.05 20.02 -11.91
N VAL A 9 19.34 19.66 -12.03
CA VAL A 9 19.82 18.30 -11.74
C VAL A 9 19.72 18.00 -10.23
N LEU A 10 20.10 18.94 -9.35
CA LEU A 10 19.95 18.74 -7.90
C LEU A 10 18.49 18.60 -7.47
N ALA A 11 17.58 19.41 -8.02
CA ALA A 11 16.15 19.32 -7.72
C ALA A 11 15.53 18.01 -8.22
N GLN A 12 16.01 17.47 -9.35
CA GLN A 12 15.51 16.22 -9.89
C GLN A 12 16.04 15.01 -9.09
N THR A 13 17.32 15.02 -8.67
CA THR A 13 17.89 13.99 -7.79
C THR A 13 17.17 13.93 -6.45
N THR A 14 16.90 15.08 -5.81
CA THR A 14 16.22 15.11 -4.51
C THR A 14 14.75 14.68 -4.59
N LEU A 15 14.07 14.96 -5.71
CA LEU A 15 12.70 14.49 -5.96
C LEU A 15 12.65 12.98 -6.19
N THR A 16 13.62 12.42 -6.91
CA THR A 16 13.72 10.96 -7.11
C THR A 16 13.99 10.24 -5.79
N ASP A 17 14.96 10.72 -4.99
CA ASP A 17 15.27 10.13 -3.68
C ASP A 17 14.06 10.19 -2.73
N LEU A 18 13.32 11.30 -2.75
CA LEU A 18 12.11 11.44 -1.95
C LEU A 18 11.00 10.48 -2.41
N LYS A 19 10.78 10.35 -3.73
CA LYS A 19 9.81 9.40 -4.30
C LYS A 19 10.14 7.97 -3.86
N ASP A 20 11.41 7.59 -3.92
CA ASP A 20 11.87 6.25 -3.54
C ASP A 20 11.67 5.98 -2.05
N MET A 21 12.02 6.94 -1.19
CA MET A 21 11.78 6.83 0.25
C MET A 21 10.29 6.67 0.59
N PHE A 22 9.42 7.45 -0.05
CA PHE A 22 7.97 7.33 0.14
C PHE A 22 7.42 6.01 -0.37
N SER A 23 7.89 5.54 -1.52
CA SER A 23 7.52 4.24 -2.09
C SER A 23 7.86 3.09 -1.13
N VAL A 24 9.10 3.07 -0.61
CA VAL A 24 9.52 2.05 0.36
C VAL A 24 8.70 2.14 1.65
N ALA A 25 8.49 3.33 2.20
CA ALA A 25 7.71 3.52 3.42
C ALA A 25 6.25 3.07 3.25
N LEU A 26 5.61 3.45 2.15
CA LEU A 26 4.25 3.03 1.82
C LEU A 26 4.17 1.52 1.63
N GLY A 27 5.13 0.91 0.93
CA GLY A 27 5.19 -0.54 0.75
C GLY A 27 5.29 -1.29 2.08
N VAL A 28 6.11 -0.79 3.02
CA VAL A 28 6.25 -1.39 4.37
C VAL A 28 4.96 -1.26 5.17
N ILE A 29 4.33 -0.09 5.20
CA ILE A 29 3.05 0.12 5.89
C ILE A 29 1.98 -0.80 5.29
N PHE A 30 1.98 -0.93 3.96
CA PHE A 30 1.04 -1.77 3.25
C PHE A 30 1.23 -3.25 3.59
N PHE A 31 2.48 -3.72 3.67
CA PHE A 31 2.79 -5.09 4.07
C PHE A 31 2.29 -5.41 5.49
N PHE A 32 2.58 -4.56 6.47
CA PHE A 32 2.09 -4.77 7.84
C PHE A 32 0.57 -4.69 7.93
N GLY A 33 -0.05 -3.77 7.20
CA GLY A 33 -1.51 -3.67 7.09
C GLY A 33 -2.14 -4.93 6.51
N PHE A 34 -1.55 -5.48 5.44
CA PHE A 34 -1.99 -6.71 4.80
C PHE A 34 -1.92 -7.91 5.75
N VAL A 35 -0.77 -8.12 6.42
CA VAL A 35 -0.60 -9.21 7.40
C VAL A 35 -1.60 -9.10 8.54
N TYR A 36 -1.83 -7.87 9.05
CA TYR A 36 -2.82 -7.61 10.08
C TYR A 36 -4.26 -7.88 9.59
N GLY A 37 -4.58 -7.51 8.35
CA GLY A 37 -5.86 -7.82 7.69
C GLY A 37 -6.12 -9.33 7.62
N VAL A 38 -5.14 -10.12 7.20
CA VAL A 38 -5.24 -11.60 7.16
C VAL A 38 -5.49 -12.16 8.57
N PHE A 39 -4.80 -11.65 9.59
CA PHE A 39 -5.01 -12.08 10.97
C PHE A 39 -6.43 -11.79 11.48
N LEU A 40 -7.01 -10.64 11.12
CA LEU A 40 -8.39 -10.29 11.44
C LEU A 40 -9.41 -11.23 10.78
N ILE A 41 -9.19 -11.58 9.50
CA ILE A 41 -10.03 -12.57 8.79
C ILE A 41 -9.96 -13.91 9.53
N TRP A 42 -8.76 -14.35 9.92
CA TRP A 42 -8.57 -15.64 10.56
C TRP A 42 -9.19 -15.69 11.97
N ARG A 43 -9.03 -14.62 12.76
CA ARG A 43 -9.72 -14.47 14.06
C ARG A 43 -11.24 -14.47 13.91
N GLY A 44 -11.75 -13.77 12.90
CA GLY A 44 -13.19 -13.74 12.63
C GLY A 44 -13.74 -15.09 12.21
N ALA A 45 -13.02 -15.82 11.35
CA ALA A 45 -13.38 -17.17 10.95
C ALA A 45 -13.43 -18.14 12.15
N ARG A 46 -12.49 -18.00 13.10
CA ARG A 46 -12.48 -18.81 14.32
C ARG A 46 -13.65 -18.49 15.26
N LYS A 47 -13.98 -17.20 15.44
CA LYS A 47 -15.19 -16.78 16.20
C LYS A 47 -16.48 -17.32 15.59
N ILE A 48 -16.62 -17.31 14.27
CA ILE A 48 -17.77 -17.92 13.59
C ILE A 48 -17.84 -19.42 13.84
N ALA A 49 -16.70 -20.13 13.83
CA ALA A 49 -16.64 -21.55 14.15
C ALA A 49 -17.05 -21.85 15.60
N ASP A 50 -16.82 -20.90 16.52
CA ASP A 50 -17.20 -21.00 17.93
C ASP A 50 -18.68 -20.59 18.19
N GLY A 51 -19.43 -20.19 17.15
CA GLY A 51 -20.85 -19.81 17.25
C GLY A 51 -21.10 -18.35 17.62
N ASP A 52 -20.06 -17.51 17.65
CA ASP A 52 -20.14 -16.07 17.92
C ASP A 52 -20.41 -15.27 16.63
N SER A 53 -21.56 -14.60 16.57
CA SER A 53 -21.99 -13.78 15.42
C SER A 53 -21.16 -12.51 15.24
N GLU A 54 -20.34 -12.12 16.21
CA GLU A 54 -19.41 -11.01 16.06
C GLU A 54 -18.28 -11.31 15.06
N GLY A 55 -18.02 -12.58 14.74
CA GLY A 55 -16.94 -12.97 13.84
C GLY A 55 -17.08 -12.42 12.41
N TYR A 56 -18.31 -12.15 11.95
CA TYR A 56 -18.57 -11.52 10.64
C TYR A 56 -17.98 -10.11 10.55
N SER A 57 -18.05 -9.33 11.63
CA SER A 57 -17.53 -7.95 11.67
C SER A 57 -16.01 -7.90 11.50
N SER A 58 -15.28 -8.84 12.11
CA SER A 58 -13.82 -8.98 11.97
C SER A 58 -13.39 -9.47 10.59
N ILE A 59 -14.19 -10.31 9.93
CA ILE A 59 -13.92 -10.72 8.54
C ILE A 59 -14.09 -9.54 7.59
N PHE A 60 -15.19 -8.78 7.71
CA PHE A 60 -15.40 -7.59 6.89
C PHE A 60 -14.29 -6.55 7.08
N GLY A 61 -13.89 -6.28 8.33
CA GLY A 61 -12.77 -5.39 8.62
C GLY A 61 -11.45 -5.88 8.02
N GLY A 62 -11.19 -7.19 8.11
CA GLY A 62 -9.98 -7.79 7.54
C GLY A 62 -9.95 -7.77 6.00
N ILE A 63 -11.08 -8.00 5.33
CA ILE A 63 -11.19 -7.93 3.85
C ILE A 63 -11.00 -6.50 3.35
N ILE A 64 -11.55 -5.50 4.03
CA ILE A 64 -11.38 -4.09 3.64
C ILE A 64 -9.90 -3.69 3.75
N ILE A 65 -9.21 -4.10 4.82
CA ILE A 65 -7.78 -3.81 5.01
C ILE A 65 -6.91 -4.58 4.02
N ALA A 66 -7.18 -5.87 3.80
CA ALA A 66 -6.42 -6.69 2.86
C ALA A 66 -6.66 -6.29 1.39
N GLY A 67 -7.89 -5.86 1.05
CA GLY A 67 -8.28 -5.39 -0.27
C GLY A 67 -7.85 -3.95 -0.58
N ALA A 68 -7.46 -3.17 0.44
CA ALA A 68 -7.07 -1.76 0.27
C ALA A 68 -5.94 -1.56 -0.75
N GLY A 69 -5.04 -2.54 -0.90
CA GLY A 69 -3.94 -2.48 -1.88
C GLY A 69 -4.40 -2.61 -3.31
N LEU A 70 -5.32 -3.54 -3.56
CA LEU A 70 -5.95 -3.71 -4.86
C LEU A 70 -6.75 -2.47 -5.23
N ILE A 71 -7.38 -1.82 -4.25
CA ILE A 71 -8.13 -0.58 -4.45
C ILE A 71 -7.16 0.56 -4.79
N MET A 72 -6.08 0.74 -4.02
CA MET A 72 -5.04 1.74 -4.29
C MET A 72 -4.38 1.54 -5.66
N SER A 73 -3.97 0.31 -6.00
CA SER A 73 -3.37 0.01 -7.31
C SER A 73 -4.33 0.33 -8.45
N SER A 74 -5.62 0.01 -8.29
CA SER A 74 -6.65 0.33 -9.28
C SER A 74 -6.82 1.84 -9.47
N PHE A 75 -6.75 2.64 -8.40
CA PHE A 75 -6.81 4.11 -8.51
C PHE A 75 -5.56 4.72 -9.17
N PHE A 76 -4.36 4.20 -8.90
CA PHE A 76 -3.13 4.68 -9.56
C PHE A 76 -3.11 4.37 -11.06
N VAL A 77 -3.60 3.19 -11.45
CA VAL A 77 -3.78 2.81 -12.86
C VAL A 77 -4.82 3.69 -13.55
N LEU A 78 -5.96 3.95 -12.93
CA LEU A 78 -7.02 4.80 -13.48
C LEU A 78 -6.63 6.28 -13.58
N ALA A 79 -5.77 6.77 -12.69
CA ALA A 79 -5.30 8.16 -12.68
C ALA A 79 -4.18 8.45 -13.70
N GLY A 80 -3.81 7.50 -14.56
CA GLY A 80 -2.71 7.65 -15.53
C GLY A 80 -1.33 7.73 -14.88
N LEU A 81 -1.23 7.37 -13.60
CA LEU A 81 -0.04 7.37 -12.75
C LEU A 81 0.48 5.93 -12.56
N GLY A 82 0.38 5.10 -13.59
CA GLY A 82 0.82 3.70 -13.54
C GLY A 82 2.29 3.55 -13.11
N ASP A 83 3.15 4.51 -13.44
CA ASP A 83 4.57 4.57 -13.03
C ASP A 83 4.80 5.08 -11.58
N ALA A 84 3.76 5.55 -10.91
CA ALA A 84 3.76 5.88 -9.49
C ALA A 84 3.05 4.81 -8.64
N ALA A 85 2.40 3.83 -9.29
CA ALA A 85 2.02 2.61 -8.61
C ALA A 85 3.31 1.88 -8.21
N ILE A 86 3.41 1.51 -6.95
CA ILE A 86 4.45 0.60 -6.49
C ILE A 86 4.20 -0.73 -7.22
N GLU A 87 4.89 -0.97 -8.33
CA GLU A 87 4.93 -2.29 -8.95
C GLU A 87 5.79 -3.20 -8.08
N PRO A 88 5.22 -4.21 -7.39
CA PRO A 88 6.05 -5.20 -6.72
C PRO A 88 6.79 -6.00 -7.79
N SER A 89 8.12 -5.82 -7.88
CA SER A 89 8.99 -6.74 -8.60
C SER A 89 9.32 -7.90 -7.66
N PHE A 90 8.91 -9.09 -8.08
CA PHE A 90 9.27 -10.36 -7.45
C PHE A 90 10.56 -10.91 -8.05
#